data_AF-A6LZY9-F1
#
_entry.id   AF-A6LZY9-F1
#
_cell.length_a   1.000
_cell.length_b   1.000
_cell.length_c   1.000
_cell.angle_alpha   90.00
_cell.angle_beta   90.00
_cell.angle_gamma   90.00
#
_symmetry.space_group_name_H-M   'P 1'
#
loop_
_entity.id
_entity.type
_entity.pdbx_description
1 polymer ?
#
loop_
_entity_poly.entity_id
_entity_poly.type
_entity_poly.pdbx_seq_one_letter_code
_entity_poly.pdbx_strand_id
1 'polypeptide(L)'
;MSAINLELQEQIKKVTVKIVKYYRGRGPEYVKVKVDSPDTIIVDIKGILSNLSEILVNEGAVNVVADYWKIMKPHLEKNFLQEVKDILKKDFTYSWKICNIENDNRTVVITIKLID
;
A
#
# COMPACT_ATOMS: atom_id res chain seq x y z
N MET A 1 14.31 16.63 -11.26
CA MET A 1 13.37 15.50 -11.26
C MET A 1 13.28 14.98 -12.68
N SER A 2 13.89 13.83 -12.98
CA SER A 2 13.91 13.25 -14.33
C SER A 2 12.58 12.55 -14.66
N ALA A 3 12.22 12.50 -15.94
CA ALA A 3 10.99 11.83 -16.43
C ALA A 3 10.90 10.35 -16.00
N ILE A 4 12.06 9.70 -15.82
CA ILE A 4 12.21 8.33 -15.32
C ILE A 4 11.56 8.15 -13.94
N ASN A 5 11.67 9.14 -13.05
CA ASN A 5 11.04 9.06 -11.72
C ASN A 5 9.52 9.16 -11.78
N LEU A 6 8.97 9.89 -12.76
CA LEU A 6 7.51 10.06 -12.90
C LEU A 6 6.85 8.80 -13.47
N GLU A 7 7.46 8.19 -14.50
CA GLU A 7 6.96 6.95 -15.08
C GLU A 7 6.95 5.81 -14.05
N LEU A 8 8.04 5.66 -13.30
CA LEU A 8 8.15 4.66 -12.24
C LEU A 8 7.09 4.88 -11.15
N GLN A 9 6.90 6.13 -10.70
CA GLN A 9 5.86 6.45 -9.71
C GLN A 9 4.47 6.05 -10.21
N GLU A 10 4.16 6.31 -11.48
CA GLU A 10 2.86 5.98 -12.06
C GLU A 10 2.66 4.45 -12.23
N GLN A 11 3.70 3.70 -12.58
CA GLN A 11 3.66 2.25 -12.63
C GLN A 11 3.37 1.63 -11.25
N ILE A 12 4.11 2.05 -10.22
CA ILE A 12 3.89 1.58 -8.84
C ILE A 12 2.49 2.00 -8.35
N LYS A 13 2.05 3.21 -8.66
CA LYS A 13 0.71 3.70 -8.33
C LYS A 13 -0.37 2.81 -8.94
N LYS A 14 -0.24 2.42 -10.22
CA LYS A 14 -1.19 1.53 -10.90
C LYS A 14 -1.29 0.17 -10.24
N VAL A 15 -0.14 -0.44 -9.91
CA VAL A 15 -0.10 -1.72 -9.16
C VAL A 15 -0.79 -1.58 -7.80
N THR A 16 -0.48 -0.50 -7.07
CA THR A 16 -1.10 -0.21 -5.78
C THR A 16 -2.62 -0.12 -5.89
N VAL A 17 -3.13 0.68 -6.84
CA VAL A 17 -4.57 0.84 -7.09
C VAL A 17 -5.23 -0.50 -7.45
N LYS A 18 -4.59 -1.31 -8.29
CA LYS A 18 -5.07 -2.64 -8.70
C LYS A 18 -5.26 -3.55 -7.49
N ILE A 19 -4.29 -3.59 -6.58
CA ILE A 19 -4.33 -4.49 -5.41
C ILE A 19 -5.38 -4.05 -4.40
N VAL A 20 -5.51 -2.74 -4.17
CA VAL A 20 -6.60 -2.22 -3.32
C VAL A 20 -7.96 -2.54 -3.94
N LYS A 21 -8.13 -2.38 -5.26
CA LYS A 21 -9.37 -2.78 -5.95
C LYS A 21 -9.69 -4.26 -5.77
N TYR A 22 -8.69 -5.12 -5.90
CA TYR A 22 -8.84 -6.56 -5.72
C TYR A 22 -9.32 -6.90 -4.30
N TYR A 23 -8.75 -6.26 -3.28
CA TYR A 23 -9.14 -6.47 -1.88
C TYR A 23 -10.52 -5.88 -1.53
N ARG A 24 -10.76 -4.64 -1.93
CA ARG A 24 -11.89 -3.82 -1.46
C ARG A 24 -13.11 -3.91 -2.38
N GLY A 25 -12.94 -4.39 -3.62
CA GLY A 25 -13.92 -4.27 -4.69
C GLY A 25 -14.02 -2.86 -5.31
N ARG A 26 -13.37 -1.85 -4.71
CA ARG A 26 -13.27 -0.48 -5.22
C ARG A 26 -11.88 0.10 -5.02
N GLY A 27 -11.57 1.17 -5.76
CA GLY A 27 -10.28 1.84 -5.66
C GLY A 27 -10.00 2.44 -4.28
N PRO A 28 -8.72 2.73 -3.98
CA PRO A 28 -8.36 3.57 -2.85
C PRO A 28 -8.91 4.98 -3.06
N GLU A 29 -9.05 5.74 -1.97
CA GLU A 29 -9.36 7.17 -2.05
C GLU A 29 -8.22 7.95 -2.70
N TYR A 30 -6.98 7.65 -2.30
CA TYR A 30 -5.81 8.13 -3.01
C TYR A 30 -4.63 7.17 -2.85
N VAL A 31 -3.72 7.24 -3.82
CA VAL A 31 -2.37 6.67 -3.75
C VAL A 31 -1.39 7.76 -4.14
N LYS A 32 -0.42 8.01 -3.27
CA LYS A 32 0.68 8.95 -3.52
C LYS A 32 1.99 8.19 -3.45
N VAL A 33 2.74 8.19 -4.56
CA VAL A 33 4.08 7.60 -4.63
C VAL A 33 5.09 8.74 -4.60
N LYS A 34 6.11 8.60 -3.76
CA LYS A 34 7.22 9.56 -3.64
C LYS A 34 8.53 8.80 -3.78
N VAL A 35 9.48 9.40 -4.48
CA VAL A 35 10.87 8.96 -4.48
C VAL A 35 11.58 9.87 -3.48
N ASP A 36 11.82 9.35 -2.28
CA ASP A 36 12.38 10.10 -1.14
C ASP A 36 13.90 10.28 -1.30
N SER A 37 14.56 9.23 -1.79
CA SER A 37 15.96 9.22 -2.21
C SER A 37 16.12 8.37 -3.46
N PRO A 38 17.30 8.34 -4.13
CA PRO A 38 17.52 7.49 -5.32
C PRO A 38 17.12 6.02 -5.11
N ASP A 39 17.26 5.54 -3.87
CA ASP A 39 17.03 4.13 -3.51
C ASP A 39 15.79 3.93 -2.63
N THR A 40 15.05 4.98 -2.27
CA THR A 40 13.89 4.88 -1.38
C THR A 40 12.62 5.38 -2.05
N ILE A 41 11.62 4.50 -2.15
CA ILE A 41 10.29 4.78 -2.67
C ILE A 41 9.28 4.63 -1.54
N ILE A 42 8.41 5.62 -1.37
CA ILE A 42 7.34 5.63 -0.37
C ILE A 42 5.99 5.66 -1.08
N VAL A 43 5.09 4.76 -0.70
CA VAL A 43 3.73 4.67 -1.19
C VAL A 43 2.76 4.92 -0.05
N ASP A 44 2.07 6.05 -0.09
CA ASP A 44 1.00 6.41 0.83
C ASP A 44 -0.36 6.04 0.22
N ILE A 45 -1.18 5.29 0.95
CA ILE A 45 -2.47 4.77 0.49
C ILE A 45 -3.55 5.16 1.50
N LYS A 46 -4.64 5.79 1.04
CA LYS A 46 -5.85 6.02 1.86
C LYS A 46 -7.05 5.29 1.26
N GLY A 47 -8.00 4.89 2.12
CA GLY A 47 -9.19 4.16 1.72
C GLY A 47 -8.90 2.69 1.41
N ILE A 48 -8.10 2.05 2.27
CA ILE A 48 -7.64 0.67 2.10
C ILE A 48 -8.69 -0.35 2.57
N LEU A 49 -9.50 -0.04 3.57
CA LEU A 49 -10.40 -1.01 4.22
C LEU A 49 -11.62 -1.35 3.37
N SER A 50 -12.06 -2.60 3.47
CA SER A 50 -13.37 -3.04 2.94
C SER A 50 -14.51 -2.28 3.64
N ASN A 51 -15.68 -2.21 3.01
CA ASN A 51 -16.83 -1.55 3.64
C ASN A 51 -17.19 -2.20 5.00
N LEU A 52 -17.09 -3.53 5.10
CA LEU A 52 -17.30 -4.24 6.37
C LEU A 52 -16.27 -3.83 7.42
N SER A 53 -15.00 -3.79 7.04
CA SER A 53 -13.92 -3.37 7.93
C SER A 53 -14.08 -1.93 8.41
N GLU A 54 -14.55 -1.02 7.55
CA GLU A 54 -14.86 0.36 7.95
C GLU A 54 -16.00 0.41 8.99
N ILE A 55 -17.10 -0.33 8.76
CA ILE A 55 -18.21 -0.42 9.72
C ILE A 55 -17.70 -0.95 11.07
N LEU A 56 -16.95 -2.04 11.06
CA LEU A 56 -16.42 -2.65 12.30
C LEU A 56 -15.53 -1.68 13.08
N VAL A 57 -14.67 -0.91 12.41
CA VAL A 57 -13.86 0.11 13.10
C VAL A 57 -14.75 1.20 13.70
N ASN A 58 -15.76 1.68 12.96
CA ASN A 58 -16.67 2.72 13.45
C ASN A 58 -17.51 2.27 14.65
N GLU A 59 -17.80 0.97 14.75
CA GLU A 59 -18.46 0.34 15.91
C GLU A 59 -17.47 0.01 17.06
N GLY A 60 -16.20 0.40 16.95
CA GLY A 60 -15.17 0.19 17.98
C GLY A 60 -14.49 -1.18 17.95
N ALA A 61 -14.80 -2.04 16.97
CA ALA A 61 -14.21 -3.38 16.81
C ALA A 61 -12.82 -3.34 16.10
N VAL A 62 -11.98 -2.36 16.45
CA VAL A 62 -10.67 -2.11 15.84
C VAL A 62 -9.77 -3.35 15.89
N ASN A 63 -9.75 -4.04 17.04
CA ASN A 63 -8.92 -5.23 17.24
C ASN A 63 -9.29 -6.37 16.29
N VAL A 64 -10.58 -6.55 16.00
CA VAL A 64 -11.06 -7.57 15.05
C VAL A 64 -10.53 -7.27 13.65
N VAL A 65 -10.58 -6.00 13.24
CA VAL A 65 -10.09 -5.56 11.93
C VAL A 65 -8.56 -5.67 11.86
N ALA A 66 -7.85 -5.35 12.94
CA ALA A 66 -6.40 -5.53 13.03
C ALA A 66 -6.00 -7.01 12.89
N ASP A 67 -6.71 -7.92 13.56
CA ASP A 67 -6.45 -9.35 13.48
C ASP A 67 -6.78 -9.92 12.09
N TYR A 68 -7.89 -9.50 11.50
CA TYR A 68 -8.22 -9.81 10.11
C TYR A 68 -7.11 -9.33 9.15
N TRP A 69 -6.58 -8.12 9.36
CA TRP A 69 -5.49 -7.59 8.55
C TRP A 69 -4.20 -8.40 8.68
N LYS A 70 -3.89 -8.98 9.85
CA LYS A 70 -2.71 -9.88 9.98
C LYS A 70 -2.78 -11.06 9.01
N ILE A 71 -3.99 -11.52 8.69
CA ILE A 71 -4.22 -12.61 7.74
C ILE A 71 -4.19 -12.09 6.30
N MET A 72 -4.84 -10.95 6.02
CA MET A 72 -4.92 -10.42 4.66
C MET A 72 -3.61 -9.81 4.16
N LYS A 73 -2.79 -9.25 5.05
CA LYS A 73 -1.55 -8.55 4.69
C LYS A 73 -0.61 -9.39 3.86
N PRO A 74 -0.22 -10.61 4.26
CA PRO A 74 0.68 -11.44 3.47
C PRO A 74 0.18 -11.70 2.04
N HIS A 75 -1.14 -11.82 1.84
CA HIS A 75 -1.72 -12.04 0.51
C HIS A 75 -1.59 -10.80 -0.37
N LEU A 76 -1.86 -9.62 0.18
CA LEU A 76 -1.74 -8.35 -0.55
C LEU A 76 -0.27 -7.99 -0.82
N GLU A 77 0.60 -8.25 0.16
CA GLU A 77 2.04 -8.10 0.03
C GLU A 77 2.59 -8.96 -1.10
N LYS A 78 2.30 -10.25 -1.12
CA LYS A 78 2.86 -11.16 -2.13
C LYS A 78 2.60 -10.67 -3.56
N ASN A 79 1.36 -10.30 -3.86
CA ASN A 79 0.99 -9.81 -5.20
C ASN A 79 1.62 -8.44 -5.51
N PHE A 80 1.66 -7.54 -4.51
CA PHE A 80 2.29 -6.23 -4.65
C PHE A 80 3.77 -6.34 -4.96
N LEU A 81 4.49 -7.14 -4.18
CA LEU A 81 5.94 -7.27 -4.27
C LEU A 81 6.36 -7.93 -5.57
N GLN A 82 5.59 -8.90 -6.06
CA GLN A 82 5.86 -9.53 -7.34
C GLN A 82 5.77 -8.52 -8.50
N GLU A 83 4.67 -7.78 -8.60
CA GLU A 83 4.50 -6.78 -9.68
C GLU A 83 5.51 -5.63 -9.54
N VAL A 84 5.83 -5.22 -8.31
CA VAL A 84 6.86 -4.20 -8.06
C VAL A 84 8.26 -4.69 -8.43
N LYS A 85 8.59 -5.97 -8.19
CA LYS A 85 9.86 -6.56 -8.61
C LYS A 85 10.01 -6.56 -10.13
N ASP A 86 8.95 -6.88 -10.86
CA ASP A 86 8.93 -6.86 -12.32
C ASP A 86 9.14 -5.43 -12.89
N ILE A 87 8.62 -4.42 -12.20
CA ILE A 87 8.80 -3.00 -12.53
C ILE A 87 10.23 -2.54 -12.25
N LEU A 88 10.72 -2.78 -11.03
CA LEU A 88 12.01 -2.25 -10.56
C LEU A 88 13.21 -2.99 -11.18
N LYS A 89 13.04 -4.27 -11.53
CA LYS A 89 14.10 -5.15 -12.04
C LYS A 89 15.35 -5.16 -11.15
N LYS A 90 15.16 -4.90 -9.85
CA LYS A 90 16.17 -4.86 -8.81
C LYS A 90 15.64 -5.57 -7.58
N ASP A 91 16.55 -6.08 -6.76
CA ASP A 91 16.19 -6.54 -5.43
C ASP A 91 15.98 -5.34 -4.50
N PHE A 92 15.12 -5.54 -3.50
CA PHE A 92 14.72 -4.49 -2.57
C PHE A 92 14.28 -5.10 -1.25
N THR A 93 14.40 -4.32 -0.18
CA THR A 93 13.69 -4.56 1.07
C THR A 93 12.43 -3.70 1.12
N TYR A 94 11.46 -4.11 1.93
CA TYR A 94 10.24 -3.33 2.09
C TYR A 94 9.73 -3.35 3.52
N SER A 95 8.89 -2.37 3.85
CA SER A 95 8.07 -2.37 5.06
C SER A 95 6.67 -1.89 4.72
N TRP A 96 5.68 -2.44 5.42
CA TRP A 96 4.27 -2.11 5.24
C TRP A 96 3.63 -1.85 6.60
N LYS A 97 3.19 -0.60 6.81
CA LYS A 97 2.64 -0.14 8.08
C LYS A 97 1.22 0.40 7.87
N ILE A 98 0.30 -0.01 8.74
CA ILE A 98 -1.00 0.64 8.87
C ILE A 98 -0.85 1.73 9.94
N CYS A 99 -1.25 2.95 9.61
CA CYS A 99 -1.21 4.12 10.45
C CYS A 99 -2.63 4.58 10.76
N ASN A 100 -2.85 5.06 11.98
CA ASN A 100 -4.10 5.68 12.42
C ASN A 100 -5.35 4.81 12.22
N ILE A 101 -5.26 3.48 12.42
CA ILE A 101 -6.38 2.55 12.16
C ILE A 101 -7.66 2.92 12.93
N GLU A 102 -7.57 3.67 14.00
CA GLU A 102 -8.72 4.09 14.82
C GLU A 102 -9.46 5.30 14.23
N ASN A 103 -8.81 6.14 13.41
CA ASN A 103 -9.34 7.43 12.95
C ASN A 103 -9.58 7.45 11.44
N ASP A 104 -10.49 8.28 10.92
CA ASP A 104 -10.80 8.36 9.47
C ASP A 104 -9.63 8.79 8.55
N ASN A 105 -8.48 9.10 9.13
CA ASN A 105 -7.21 9.32 8.43
C ASN A 105 -6.34 8.05 8.37
N ARG A 106 -6.98 6.87 8.34
CA ARG A 106 -6.31 5.56 8.18
C ARG A 106 -5.50 5.55 6.89
N THR A 107 -4.22 5.25 7.02
CA THR A 107 -3.34 5.14 5.86
C THR A 107 -2.50 3.88 5.95
N VAL A 108 -2.18 3.32 4.79
CA VAL A 108 -1.10 2.37 4.64
C VAL A 108 0.09 3.09 4.06
N VAL A 109 1.26 2.91 4.70
CA VAL A 109 2.54 3.39 4.19
C VAL A 109 3.39 2.18 3.85
N ILE A 110 3.76 2.08 2.57
CA ILE A 110 4.73 1.09 2.10
C ILE A 110 6.03 1.82 1.81
N THR A 111 7.13 1.37 2.41
CA THR A 111 8.47 1.88 2.09
C THR A 111 9.24 0.78 1.40
N ILE A 112 9.75 1.06 0.20
CA ILE A 112 10.60 0.17 -0.59
C ILE A 112 11.99 0.78 -0.61
N LYS A 113 13.00 0.00 -0.25
CA LYS A 113 14.41 0.39 -0.31
C LYS A 113 15.15 -0.55 -1.25
N LEU A 114 15.67 -0.02 -2.34
CA LEU A 114 16.47 -0.77 -3.30
C LEU A 114 17.75 -1.28 -2.63
N ILE A 115 18.17 -2.49 -3.01
CA ILE A 115 19.45 -3.06 -2.62
C ILE A 115 20.34 -3.02 -3.87
N ASP A 116 21.62 -2.68 -3.68
CA ASP A 116 22.64 -2.73 -4.72
C ASP A 116 23.02 -4.16 -5.12
#